data_AF-A7NML8-F1
#
_entry.id   AF-A7NML8-F1
#
_cell.length_a   1.000
_cell.length_b   1.000
_cell.length_c   1.000
_cell.angle_alpha   90.00
_cell.angle_beta   90.00
_cell.angle_gamma   90.00
#
_symmetry.space_group_name_H-M   'P 1'
#
loop_
_entity.id
_entity.type
_entity.pdbx_description
1 polymer ?
#
loop_
_entity_poly.entity_id
_entity_poly.type
_entity_poly.pdbx_seq_one_letter_code
_entity_poly.pdbx_strand_id
1 'polypeptide(L)'
;MQRIVQRLSSLQRLLRPLALTFVGIVLLSLGVAYFFIFMYRTATLPPIFSFITLQFMPLWARGLVFAVLGLMALAVGIWQLSGVVVIPLNTQVDTSGELVLAYQRDQTPPRMTVLSGGAGLLITASLGRSVQRLTCITPVQDPVEYYYRASSLFNFENVVFVVPTPEPYEVFVELDDGQRFNVKHNIAHDERLAERHVVNIYIGDEQGPIITPLPVTQVALDAVASADVIVFGPGSLYESILPNLLIPDLRAAIRRSKACKIYICSLMTEPGMTTGYGVGDHVRQIVRFGGFTPDYVLVNTPRIDAEVRRIYAAAGQTPVLLTPEEYEETAVSTTDRLTTRDILIEGAKVIEADLATAVVQLTASLDHPGEGRTVRVLRHDPEKLATAILEVWKRR
;
A
#
# COMPACT_ATOMS: atom_id res chain seq x y z
N MET A 1 26.41 -16.13 29.21
CA MET A 1 27.62 -15.46 28.70
C MET A 1 27.71 -15.40 27.17
N GLN A 2 27.36 -16.45 26.40
CA GLN A 2 27.47 -16.44 24.92
C GLN A 2 26.65 -15.35 24.20
N ARG A 3 25.46 -14.97 24.69
CA ARG A 3 24.66 -13.86 24.12
C ARG A 3 25.30 -12.47 24.26
N ILE A 4 26.13 -12.25 25.28
CA ILE A 4 26.88 -10.98 25.46
C ILE A 4 28.07 -10.94 24.50
N VAL A 5 28.75 -12.07 24.32
CA VAL A 5 29.88 -12.22 23.41
C VAL A 5 29.44 -12.03 21.94
N GLN A 6 28.27 -12.53 21.56
CA GLN A 6 27.71 -12.33 20.21
C GLN A 6 27.29 -10.87 19.94
N ARG A 7 26.70 -10.16 20.93
CA ARG A 7 26.43 -8.71 20.80
C ARG A 7 27.70 -7.86 20.73
N LEU A 8 28.80 -8.30 21.35
CA LEU A 8 30.10 -7.63 21.21
C LEU A 8 30.72 -7.82 19.81
N SER A 9 30.41 -8.91 19.11
CA SER A 9 30.97 -9.20 17.78
C SER A 9 30.42 -8.28 16.66
N SER A 10 29.19 -7.78 16.78
CA SER A 10 28.64 -6.79 15.85
C SER A 10 29.25 -5.39 16.08
N LEU A 11 29.56 -5.04 17.33
CA LEU A 11 30.27 -3.82 17.69
C LEU A 11 31.73 -3.79 17.19
N GLN A 12 32.38 -4.95 17.05
CA GLN A 12 33.74 -5.02 16.49
C GLN A 12 33.83 -4.49 15.06
N ARG A 13 32.76 -4.59 14.26
CA ARG A 13 32.73 -4.04 12.89
C ARG A 13 32.63 -2.51 12.87
N LEU A 14 32.03 -1.91 13.90
CA LEU A 14 31.93 -0.45 14.07
C LEU A 14 33.17 0.15 14.73
N LEU A 15 33.95 -0.67 15.45
CA LEU A 15 35.13 -0.20 16.19
C LEU A 15 36.18 0.45 15.27
N ARG A 16 36.42 -0.13 14.08
CA ARG A 16 37.41 0.37 13.12
C ARG A 16 37.04 1.74 12.53
N PRO A 17 35.84 1.94 11.94
CA PRO A 17 35.46 3.26 11.43
C PRO A 17 35.33 4.29 12.55
N LEU A 18 34.84 3.91 13.73
CA LEU A 18 34.74 4.82 14.88
C LEU A 18 36.12 5.24 15.42
N ALA A 19 37.09 4.32 15.47
CA ALA A 19 38.46 4.64 15.84
C ALA A 19 39.10 5.57 14.79
N LEU A 20 38.85 5.34 13.50
CA LEU A 20 39.37 6.19 12.43
C LEU A 20 38.78 7.60 12.48
N THR A 21 37.47 7.75 12.70
CA THR A 21 36.83 9.06 12.85
C THR A 21 37.31 9.77 14.12
N PHE A 22 37.46 9.05 15.23
CA PHE A 22 38.04 9.59 16.47
C PHE A 22 39.46 10.13 16.25
N VAL A 23 40.34 9.34 15.63
CA VAL A 23 41.70 9.77 15.29
C VAL A 23 41.68 10.99 14.35
N GLY A 24 40.81 11.01 13.35
CA GLY A 24 40.63 12.15 12.45
C GLY A 24 40.22 13.43 13.17
N ILE A 25 39.25 13.34 14.08
CA ILE A 25 38.78 14.49 14.89
C ILE A 25 39.91 15.02 15.80
N VAL A 26 40.68 14.13 16.42
CA VAL A 26 41.81 14.53 17.28
C VAL A 26 42.88 15.26 16.48
N LEU A 27 43.25 14.72 15.31
CA LEU A 27 44.24 15.35 14.42
C LEU A 27 43.76 16.71 13.90
N LEU A 28 42.49 16.81 13.49
CA LEU A 28 41.88 18.06 13.04
C LEU A 28 41.84 19.09 14.16
N SER A 29 41.43 18.68 15.37
CA SER A 29 41.40 19.56 16.55
C SER A 29 42.79 20.08 16.90
N LEU A 30 43.81 19.22 16.81
CA LEU A 30 45.21 19.59 17.06
C LEU A 30 45.73 20.58 16.00
N GLY A 31 45.42 20.33 14.72
CA GLY A 31 45.80 21.23 13.61
C GLY A 31 45.17 22.62 13.75
N VAL A 32 43.87 22.67 14.08
CA VAL A 32 43.15 23.91 14.37
C VAL A 32 43.77 24.64 15.56
N ALA A 33 44.08 23.92 16.65
CA ALA A 33 44.73 24.51 17.82
C ALA A 33 46.08 25.15 17.48
N TYR A 34 46.94 24.47 16.72
CA TYR A 34 48.22 25.05 16.28
C TYR A 34 48.04 26.25 15.37
N PHE A 35 47.05 26.24 14.47
CA PHE A 35 46.74 27.38 13.62
C PHE A 35 46.30 28.60 14.44
N PHE A 36 45.45 28.41 15.45
CA PHE A 36 45.05 29.49 16.36
C PHE A 36 46.23 30.01 17.20
N ILE A 37 47.12 29.13 17.67
CA ILE A 37 48.35 29.55 18.38
C ILE A 37 49.25 30.38 17.46
N PHE A 38 49.42 29.97 16.21
CA PHE A 38 50.18 30.73 15.21
C PHE A 38 49.57 32.10 14.99
N MET A 39 48.28 32.17 14.66
CA MET A 39 47.55 33.42 14.43
C MET A 39 47.64 34.36 15.64
N TYR A 40 47.55 33.82 16.86
CA TYR A 40 47.69 34.60 18.08
C TYR A 40 49.11 35.16 18.31
N ARG A 41 50.15 34.44 17.86
CA ARG A 41 51.55 34.88 18.00
C ARG A 41 51.98 35.88 16.94
N THR A 42 51.40 35.83 15.75
CA THR A 42 51.83 36.66 14.61
C THR A 42 50.86 37.77 14.23
N ALA A 43 49.57 37.68 14.58
CA ALA A 43 48.57 38.68 14.22
C ALA A 43 48.08 39.47 15.44
N THR A 44 47.94 40.79 15.27
CA THR A 44 47.32 41.67 16.27
C THR A 44 45.80 41.53 16.20
N LEU A 45 45.25 40.65 17.03
CA LEU A 45 43.81 40.37 17.08
C LEU A 45 43.04 41.42 17.90
N PRO A 46 41.78 41.74 17.52
CA PRO A 46 40.92 42.65 18.28
C PRO A 46 40.64 42.15 19.72
N PRO A 47 40.35 43.05 20.68
CA PRO A 47 40.14 42.72 22.10
C PRO A 47 39.02 41.70 22.35
N ILE A 48 38.05 41.57 21.44
CA ILE A 48 36.90 40.65 21.59
C ILE A 48 37.33 39.17 21.65
N PHE A 49 38.45 38.82 21.02
CA PHE A 49 38.98 37.46 21.04
C PHE A 49 39.45 37.01 22.43
N SER A 50 39.78 37.96 23.32
CA SER A 50 40.17 37.67 24.70
C SER A 50 39.03 37.08 25.52
N PHE A 51 37.79 37.52 25.28
CA PHE A 51 36.60 36.99 25.94
C PHE A 51 36.21 35.62 25.40
N ILE A 52 36.26 35.44 24.07
CA ILE A 52 35.93 34.17 23.40
C ILE A 52 36.90 33.06 23.81
N THR A 53 38.18 33.39 24.01
CA THR A 53 39.23 32.42 24.40
C THR A 53 39.47 32.37 25.91
N LEU A 54 38.61 33.01 26.72
CA LEU A 54 38.67 33.06 28.19
C LEU A 54 40.04 33.52 28.76
N GLN A 55 40.63 34.56 28.17
CA GLN A 55 42.01 34.98 28.49
C GLN A 55 42.20 35.56 29.90
N PHE A 56 41.12 35.97 30.55
CA PHE A 56 41.15 36.44 31.94
C PHE A 56 41.42 35.32 32.95
N MET A 57 41.35 34.05 32.53
CA MET A 57 41.65 32.88 33.36
C MET A 57 43.07 32.35 33.12
N PRO A 58 43.70 31.68 34.11
CA PRO A 58 44.97 30.99 33.90
C PRO A 58 44.82 29.82 32.91
N LEU A 59 45.92 29.45 32.23
CA LEU A 59 45.95 28.42 31.16
C LEU A 59 45.29 27.09 31.55
N TRP A 60 45.55 26.61 32.77
CA TRP A 60 44.99 25.34 33.26
C TRP A 60 43.46 25.42 33.44
N ALA A 61 42.93 26.57 33.86
CA ALA A 61 41.50 26.76 34.11
C ALA A 61 40.72 26.83 32.79
N ARG A 62 41.28 27.46 31.75
CA ARG A 62 40.67 27.49 30.40
C ARG A 62 40.52 26.08 29.84
N GLY A 63 41.59 25.28 29.94
CA GLY A 63 41.58 23.88 29.50
C GLY A 63 40.49 23.06 30.19
N LEU A 64 40.31 23.27 31.50
CA LEU A 64 39.28 22.60 32.28
C LEU A 64 37.86 23.00 31.84
N VAL A 65 37.60 24.29 31.58
CA VAL A 65 36.30 24.78 31.10
C VAL A 65 35.95 24.17 29.73
N PHE A 66 36.88 24.18 28.77
CA PHE A 66 36.64 23.59 27.45
C PHE A 66 36.48 22.07 27.52
N ALA A 67 37.22 21.39 28.41
CA ALA A 67 37.06 19.94 28.61
C ALA A 67 35.67 19.60 29.16
N VAL A 68 35.16 20.33 30.16
CA VAL A 68 33.84 20.11 30.74
C VAL A 68 32.73 20.40 29.73
N LEU A 69 32.80 21.51 29.01
CA LEU A 69 31.84 21.86 27.96
C LEU A 69 31.82 20.81 26.84
N GLY A 70 32.99 20.33 26.41
CA GLY A 70 33.10 19.27 25.41
C GLY A 70 32.50 17.94 25.88
N LEU A 71 32.75 17.57 27.13
CA LEU A 71 32.22 16.32 27.73
C LEU A 71 30.69 16.38 27.86
N MET A 72 30.14 17.52 28.25
CA MET A 72 28.69 17.75 28.30
C MET A 72 28.05 17.66 26.90
N ALA A 73 28.64 18.30 25.89
CA ALA A 73 28.14 18.22 24.52
C ALA A 73 28.17 16.78 23.98
N LEU A 74 29.22 16.02 24.28
CA LEU A 74 29.35 14.62 23.90
C LEU A 74 28.29 13.74 24.59
N ALA A 75 28.05 13.95 25.89
CA ALA A 75 27.02 13.22 26.64
C ALA A 75 25.61 13.47 26.07
N VAL A 76 25.28 14.72 25.74
CA VAL A 76 24.00 15.08 25.11
C VAL A 76 23.85 14.45 23.73
N GLY A 77 24.91 14.47 22.91
CA GLY A 77 24.91 13.85 21.58
C GLY A 77 24.66 12.34 21.63
N ILE A 78 25.30 11.64 22.58
CA ILE A 78 25.08 10.20 22.79
C ILE A 78 23.63 9.94 23.25
N TRP A 79 23.10 10.76 24.14
CA TRP A 79 21.74 10.58 24.65
C TRP A 79 20.67 10.81 23.58
N GLN A 80 20.86 11.76 22.66
CA GLN A 80 19.96 11.95 21.52
C GLN A 80 20.00 10.76 20.54
N LEU A 81 21.17 10.15 20.35
CA LEU A 81 21.33 9.00 19.44
C LEU A 81 20.75 7.70 20.01
N SER A 82 20.72 7.52 21.33
CA SER A 82 20.20 6.28 21.93
C SER A 82 18.70 6.09 21.75
N GLY A 83 17.94 7.16 21.49
CA GLY A 83 16.50 7.10 21.18
C GLY A 83 16.18 6.68 19.74
N VAL A 84 17.15 6.71 18.82
CA VAL A 84 16.91 6.50 17.37
C VAL A 84 17.16 5.04 16.95
N VAL A 85 17.82 4.23 17.77
CA VAL A 85 18.19 2.84 17.43
C VAL A 85 17.31 1.84 18.15
N VAL A 86 16.03 1.79 17.80
CA VAL A 86 15.17 0.64 18.09
C VAL A 86 14.76 0.05 16.75
N ILE A 87 15.51 -0.93 16.28
CA ILE A 87 15.10 -1.80 15.17
C ILE A 87 14.26 -2.92 15.81
N PRO A 88 12.93 -2.95 15.62
CA PRO A 88 12.15 -4.10 16.05
C PRO A 88 12.48 -5.28 15.14
N LEU A 89 13.26 -6.24 15.65
CA LEU A 89 13.40 -7.55 15.02
C LEU A 89 12.07 -8.28 15.20
N ASN A 90 11.28 -8.35 14.14
CA ASN A 90 10.01 -9.05 14.10
C ASN A 90 10.28 -10.57 14.17
N THR A 91 10.21 -11.16 15.36
CA THR A 91 10.22 -12.61 15.54
C THR A 91 8.78 -13.09 15.60
N GLN A 92 8.13 -13.29 14.45
CA GLN A 92 6.92 -14.11 14.42
C GLN A 92 7.32 -15.56 14.63
N VAL A 93 6.78 -16.15 15.70
CA VAL A 93 6.95 -17.55 16.08
C VAL A 93 5.99 -18.36 15.20
N ASP A 94 6.52 -19.20 14.32
CA ASP A 94 5.74 -20.15 13.55
C ASP A 94 5.10 -21.19 14.48
N THR A 95 3.87 -21.60 14.19
CA THR A 95 2.98 -22.39 15.07
C THR A 95 3.34 -23.88 15.09
N SER A 96 4.46 -24.24 14.48
CA SER A 96 4.94 -25.61 14.25
C SER A 96 5.96 -26.10 15.29
N GLY A 97 6.38 -25.26 16.25
CA GLY A 97 7.33 -25.67 17.30
C GLY A 97 8.76 -25.93 16.81
N GLU A 98 9.03 -25.73 15.52
CA GLU A 98 10.36 -25.78 14.92
C GLU A 98 10.91 -24.36 14.72
N LEU A 99 12.05 -24.08 15.34
CA LEU A 99 12.80 -22.85 15.10
C LEU A 99 13.53 -22.97 13.75
N VAL A 100 12.84 -22.69 12.65
CA VAL A 100 13.46 -22.64 11.32
C VAL A 100 14.22 -21.32 11.17
N LEU A 101 15.52 -21.36 11.43
CA LEU A 101 16.45 -20.27 11.06
C LEU A 101 16.75 -20.34 9.56
N ALA A 102 15.79 -19.94 8.74
CA ALA A 102 16.01 -19.74 7.32
C ALA A 102 16.73 -18.39 7.12
N TYR A 103 17.94 -18.43 6.57
CA TYR A 103 18.55 -17.25 5.94
C TYR A 103 17.87 -17.05 4.59
N GLN A 104 16.66 -16.48 4.59
CA GLN A 104 16.05 -15.98 3.37
C GLN A 104 16.90 -14.80 2.90
N ARG A 105 17.54 -14.97 1.74
CA ARG A 105 18.22 -13.90 1.02
C ARG A 105 17.19 -12.77 0.87
N ASP A 106 17.40 -11.66 1.57
CA ASP A 106 16.53 -10.48 1.59
C ASP A 106 15.92 -10.26 0.20
N GLN A 107 14.69 -10.74 -0.02
CA GLN A 107 13.93 -10.28 -1.16
C GLN A 107 13.56 -8.86 -0.78
N THR A 108 14.16 -7.89 -1.48
CA THR A 108 13.76 -6.50 -1.35
C THR A 108 12.24 -6.44 -1.42
N PRO A 109 11.55 -5.87 -0.41
CA PRO A 109 10.10 -5.78 -0.42
C PRO A 109 9.61 -5.18 -1.75
N PRO A 110 8.52 -5.68 -2.35
CA PRO A 110 8.11 -5.23 -3.68
C PRO A 110 7.67 -3.76 -3.66
N ARG A 111 7.77 -3.10 -4.81
CA ARG A 111 7.04 -1.86 -5.08
C ARG A 111 5.67 -2.20 -5.61
N MET A 112 4.63 -1.69 -4.98
CA MET A 112 3.27 -2.06 -5.31
C MET A 112 2.45 -0.82 -5.69
N THR A 113 1.72 -0.92 -6.80
CA THR A 113 0.72 0.06 -7.19
C THR A 113 -0.66 -0.56 -7.03
N VAL A 114 -1.59 0.14 -6.38
CA VAL A 114 -2.95 -0.31 -6.14
C VAL A 114 -3.93 0.63 -6.82
N LEU A 115 -4.87 0.07 -7.59
CA LEU A 115 -6.02 0.77 -8.16
C LEU A 115 -7.28 0.25 -7.47
N SER A 116 -7.91 1.08 -6.65
CA SER A 116 -9.05 0.65 -5.82
C SER A 116 -9.92 1.84 -5.43
N GLY A 117 -11.09 1.58 -4.83
CA GLY A 117 -12.01 2.56 -4.28
C GLY A 117 -11.76 2.84 -2.79
N GLY A 118 -12.57 3.69 -2.17
CA GLY A 118 -12.32 4.20 -0.81
C GLY A 118 -12.05 3.15 0.25
N ALA A 119 -13.02 2.29 0.53
CA ALA A 119 -12.85 1.27 1.57
C ALA A 119 -11.70 0.30 1.22
N GLY A 120 -11.58 -0.09 -0.05
CA GLY A 120 -10.53 -0.99 -0.50
C GLY A 120 -9.12 -0.41 -0.46
N LEU A 121 -8.97 0.89 -0.73
CA LEU A 121 -7.71 1.61 -0.60
C LEU A 121 -7.25 1.69 0.83
N LEU A 122 -8.18 1.87 1.78
CA LEU A 122 -7.86 1.85 3.21
C LEU A 122 -7.45 0.44 3.67
N ILE A 123 -8.11 -0.60 3.17
CA ILE A 123 -7.76 -1.99 3.48
C ILE A 123 -6.36 -2.31 2.93
N THR A 124 -6.09 -1.93 1.68
CA THR A 124 -4.80 -2.17 1.01
C THR A 124 -3.69 -1.27 1.52
N ALA A 125 -3.98 -0.09 2.09
CA ALA A 125 -2.97 0.76 2.72
C ALA A 125 -2.20 0.04 3.85
N SER A 126 -2.80 -0.97 4.48
CA SER A 126 -2.12 -1.83 5.46
C SER A 126 -0.91 -2.58 4.89
N LEU A 127 -0.87 -2.82 3.56
CA LEU A 127 0.27 -3.41 2.84
C LEU A 127 1.54 -2.58 3.02
N GLY A 128 1.43 -1.29 3.36
CA GLY A 128 2.55 -0.40 3.66
C GLY A 128 3.56 -1.00 4.65
N ARG A 129 3.14 -1.89 5.56
CA ARG A 129 4.03 -2.58 6.51
C ARG A 129 5.01 -3.57 5.86
N SER A 130 4.69 -4.07 4.67
CA SER A 130 5.34 -5.24 4.07
C SER A 130 5.89 -4.98 2.66
N VAL A 131 5.77 -3.75 2.16
CA VAL A 131 6.20 -3.34 0.82
C VAL A 131 7.21 -2.19 0.90
N GLN A 132 8.09 -2.07 -0.10
CA GLN A 132 9.10 -1.00 -0.10
C GLN A 132 8.44 0.36 -0.33
N ARG A 133 7.45 0.38 -1.23
CA ARG A 133 6.64 1.55 -1.56
C ARG A 133 5.27 1.07 -2.00
N LEU A 134 4.23 1.69 -1.45
CA LEU A 134 2.86 1.49 -1.86
C LEU A 134 2.37 2.77 -2.53
N THR A 135 1.93 2.69 -3.78
CA THR A 135 1.30 3.81 -4.47
C THR A 135 -0.16 3.48 -4.75
N CYS A 136 -1.05 4.22 -4.11
CA CYS A 136 -2.48 4.07 -4.18
C CYS A 136 -3.04 5.08 -5.20
N ILE A 137 -3.41 4.61 -6.39
CA ILE A 137 -4.08 5.43 -7.40
C ILE A 137 -5.56 5.52 -7.04
N THR A 138 -6.04 6.73 -6.75
CA THR A 138 -7.43 6.97 -6.36
C THR A 138 -8.38 6.81 -7.55
N PRO A 139 -9.69 6.62 -7.32
CA PRO A 139 -10.69 6.75 -8.36
C PRO A 139 -10.67 8.14 -9.01
N VAL A 140 -11.04 8.20 -10.29
CA VAL A 140 -11.05 9.43 -11.09
C VAL A 140 -12.12 10.43 -10.65
N GLN A 141 -13.15 9.98 -9.95
CA GLN A 141 -14.35 10.75 -9.67
C GLN A 141 -14.21 11.71 -8.50
N ASP A 142 -13.51 11.31 -7.42
CA ASP A 142 -13.34 12.16 -6.22
C ASP A 142 -12.02 11.89 -5.50
N PRO A 143 -10.88 12.37 -6.03
CA PRO A 143 -9.59 12.12 -5.41
C PRO A 143 -9.41 12.73 -4.02
N VAL A 144 -10.12 13.83 -3.72
CA VAL A 144 -9.92 14.62 -2.50
C VAL A 144 -10.52 13.92 -1.29
N GLU A 145 -11.75 13.39 -1.42
CA GLU A 145 -12.39 12.66 -0.33
C GLU A 145 -11.53 11.47 0.14
N TYR A 146 -10.91 10.76 -0.80
CA TYR A 146 -10.07 9.60 -0.48
C TYR A 146 -8.78 9.97 0.23
N TYR A 147 -8.15 11.09 -0.14
CA TYR A 147 -6.95 11.57 0.55
C TYR A 147 -7.24 11.86 2.03
N TYR A 148 -8.32 12.59 2.35
CA TYR A 148 -8.68 12.93 3.74
C TYR A 148 -9.03 11.69 4.58
N ARG A 149 -9.75 10.72 3.99
CA ARG A 149 -10.06 9.46 4.67
C ARG A 149 -8.79 8.65 4.94
N ALA A 150 -7.84 8.65 4.02
CA ALA A 150 -6.59 7.91 4.17
C ALA A 150 -5.61 8.57 5.15
N SER A 151 -5.41 9.89 5.05
CA SER A 151 -4.46 10.64 5.89
C SER A 151 -4.82 10.62 7.38
N SER A 152 -6.10 10.43 7.71
CA SER A 152 -6.57 10.33 9.09
C SER A 152 -6.39 8.93 9.70
N LEU A 153 -6.27 7.88 8.88
CA LEU A 153 -6.24 6.48 9.33
C LEU A 153 -4.84 5.86 9.33
N PHE A 154 -3.93 6.33 8.46
CA PHE A 154 -2.64 5.69 8.28
C PHE A 154 -1.50 6.71 8.17
N ASN A 155 -0.51 6.59 9.06
CA ASN A 155 0.72 7.40 9.06
C ASN A 155 1.93 6.57 8.56
N PHE A 156 1.78 5.92 7.41
CA PHE A 156 2.88 5.16 6.80
C PHE A 156 3.66 6.07 5.84
N GLU A 157 4.94 6.33 6.13
CA GLU A 157 5.79 7.19 5.30
C GLU A 157 6.00 6.66 3.87
N ASN A 158 5.82 5.36 3.65
CA ASN A 158 6.01 4.69 2.37
C ASN A 158 4.73 4.46 1.56
N VAL A 159 3.58 4.98 2.02
CA VAL A 159 2.29 4.91 1.32
C VAL A 159 1.98 6.28 0.73
N VAL A 160 1.75 6.32 -0.58
CA VAL A 160 1.47 7.56 -1.32
C VAL A 160 0.16 7.42 -2.07
N PHE A 161 -0.75 8.38 -1.88
CA PHE A 161 -1.98 8.47 -2.65
C PHE A 161 -1.78 9.40 -3.85
N VAL A 162 -2.15 8.93 -5.03
CA VAL A 162 -1.92 9.61 -6.30
C VAL A 162 -3.22 9.73 -7.05
N VAL A 163 -3.47 10.92 -7.58
CA VAL A 163 -4.64 11.19 -8.41
C VAL A 163 -4.32 10.81 -9.85
N PRO A 164 -5.18 10.06 -10.56
CA PRO A 164 -4.89 9.59 -11.91
C PRO A 164 -4.94 10.73 -12.95
N THR A 165 -5.77 11.74 -12.71
CA THR A 165 -6.01 12.88 -13.60
C THR A 165 -5.84 14.21 -12.83
N PRO A 166 -5.49 15.32 -13.50
CA PRO A 166 -5.37 16.64 -12.85
C PRO A 166 -6.69 17.18 -12.30
N GLU A 167 -7.80 16.82 -12.95
CA GLU A 167 -9.16 17.21 -12.58
C GLU A 167 -10.01 15.95 -12.40
N PRO A 168 -11.01 15.96 -11.49
CA PRO A 168 -11.93 14.84 -11.35
C PRO A 168 -12.85 14.72 -12.57
N TYR A 169 -13.20 13.49 -12.94
CA TYR A 169 -14.14 13.23 -14.03
C TYR A 169 -15.33 12.40 -13.57
N GLU A 170 -16.49 12.69 -14.14
CA GLU A 170 -17.69 11.88 -13.93
C GLU A 170 -17.64 10.60 -14.77
N VAL A 171 -18.24 9.55 -14.21
CA VAL A 171 -18.27 8.23 -14.81
C VAL A 171 -19.71 7.79 -14.88
N PHE A 172 -20.10 7.36 -16.07
CA PHE A 172 -21.45 6.91 -16.37
C PHE A 172 -21.44 5.45 -16.76
N VAL A 173 -22.46 4.74 -16.30
CA VAL A 173 -22.80 3.39 -16.76
C VAL A 173 -24.09 3.43 -17.55
N GLU A 174 -24.16 2.60 -18.59
CA GLU A 174 -25.35 2.37 -19.40
C GLU A 174 -25.85 0.96 -19.11
N LEU A 175 -27.11 0.86 -18.69
CA LEU A 175 -27.78 -0.40 -18.39
C LEU A 175 -28.41 -1.02 -19.65
N ASP A 176 -28.86 -2.27 -19.52
CA ASP A 176 -29.52 -3.06 -20.56
C ASP A 176 -30.82 -2.46 -21.10
N ASP A 177 -31.49 -1.58 -20.33
CA ASP A 177 -32.67 -0.84 -20.75
C ASP A 177 -32.37 0.52 -21.40
N GLY A 178 -31.09 0.83 -21.59
CA GLY A 178 -30.60 2.07 -22.19
C GLY A 178 -30.56 3.26 -21.22
N GLN A 179 -30.95 3.09 -19.96
CA GLN A 179 -30.80 4.14 -18.96
C GLN A 179 -29.32 4.38 -18.62
N ARG A 180 -28.98 5.64 -18.35
CA ARG A 180 -27.63 6.08 -18.02
C ARG A 180 -27.61 6.64 -16.62
N PHE A 181 -26.64 6.22 -15.83
CA PHE A 181 -26.48 6.64 -14.45
C PHE A 181 -25.05 7.09 -14.18
N ASN A 182 -24.91 8.22 -13.49
CA ASN A 182 -23.63 8.62 -12.93
C ASN A 182 -23.35 7.78 -11.69
N VAL A 183 -22.21 7.11 -11.70
CA VAL A 183 -21.79 6.13 -10.69
C VAL A 183 -21.65 6.75 -9.29
N LYS A 184 -21.41 8.07 -9.16
CA LYS A 184 -21.37 8.74 -7.84
C LYS A 184 -22.69 8.67 -7.07
N HIS A 185 -23.82 8.45 -7.73
CA HIS A 185 -25.14 8.41 -7.08
C HIS A 185 -25.43 7.09 -6.35
N ASN A 186 -24.44 6.20 -6.22
CA ASN A 186 -24.52 4.96 -5.45
C ASN A 186 -25.72 4.08 -5.84
N ILE A 187 -25.80 3.80 -7.15
CA ILE A 187 -26.88 3.00 -7.75
C ILE A 187 -26.87 1.54 -7.28
N ALA A 188 -25.75 1.06 -6.74
CA ALA A 188 -25.58 -0.30 -6.23
C ALA A 188 -26.50 -0.64 -5.04
N HIS A 189 -27.19 0.34 -4.45
CA HIS A 189 -28.18 0.13 -3.38
C HIS A 189 -29.63 0.36 -3.81
N ASP A 190 -29.89 0.67 -5.09
CA ASP A 190 -31.26 0.76 -5.58
C ASP A 190 -31.78 -0.63 -5.96
N GLU A 191 -32.64 -1.20 -5.12
CA GLU A 191 -33.27 -2.50 -5.34
C GLU A 191 -34.05 -2.59 -6.66
N ARG A 192 -34.53 -1.45 -7.19
CA ARG A 192 -35.25 -1.41 -8.48
C ARG A 192 -34.35 -1.73 -9.66
N LEU A 193 -33.05 -1.53 -9.51
CA LEU A 193 -32.05 -1.82 -10.52
C LEU A 193 -31.46 -3.22 -10.36
N ALA A 194 -31.86 -3.99 -9.35
CA ALA A 194 -31.25 -5.28 -9.05
C ALA A 194 -31.28 -6.27 -10.24
N GLU A 195 -32.32 -6.26 -11.07
CA GLU A 195 -32.43 -7.14 -12.25
C GLU A 195 -31.72 -6.59 -13.50
N ARG A 196 -31.11 -5.40 -13.42
CA ARG A 196 -30.42 -4.75 -14.53
C ARG A 196 -28.95 -5.12 -14.59
N HIS A 197 -28.36 -4.92 -15.77
CA HIS A 197 -26.94 -5.19 -16.00
C HIS A 197 -26.27 -4.07 -16.78
N VAL A 198 -25.03 -3.76 -16.42
CA VAL A 198 -24.23 -2.76 -17.14
C VAL A 198 -23.76 -3.34 -18.47
N VAL A 199 -24.10 -2.64 -19.56
CA VAL A 199 -23.67 -2.97 -20.92
C VAL A 199 -22.43 -2.18 -21.31
N ASN A 200 -22.32 -0.94 -20.83
CA ASN A 200 -21.24 -0.03 -21.16
C ASN A 200 -20.89 0.91 -20.00
N ILE A 201 -19.64 1.38 -19.97
CA ILE A 201 -19.15 2.38 -19.01
C ILE A 201 -18.25 3.37 -19.74
N TYR A 202 -18.37 4.65 -19.41
CA TYR A 202 -17.56 5.70 -20.01
C TYR A 202 -17.30 6.86 -19.04
N ILE A 203 -16.25 7.62 -19.33
CA ILE A 203 -15.98 8.91 -18.69
C ILE A 203 -16.62 10.00 -19.56
N GLY A 204 -17.44 10.85 -18.96
CA GLY A 204 -18.21 11.84 -19.71
C GLY A 204 -19.23 12.58 -18.87
N ASP A 205 -20.26 13.09 -19.52
CA ASP A 205 -21.39 13.80 -18.94
C ASP A 205 -22.71 13.14 -19.39
N GLU A 206 -23.84 13.79 -19.08
CA GLU A 206 -25.17 13.33 -19.50
C GLU A 206 -25.34 13.31 -21.03
N GLN A 207 -24.60 14.16 -21.75
CA GLN A 207 -24.65 14.27 -23.21
C GLN A 207 -23.86 13.11 -23.87
N GLY A 208 -22.86 12.56 -23.19
CA GLY A 208 -22.19 11.33 -23.60
C GLY A 208 -20.71 11.27 -23.21
N PRO A 209 -19.92 10.40 -23.86
CA PRO A 209 -18.51 10.24 -23.54
C PRO A 209 -17.68 11.44 -23.98
N ILE A 210 -16.66 11.78 -23.18
CA ILE A 210 -15.63 12.72 -23.60
C ILE A 210 -14.80 12.09 -24.74
N ILE A 211 -14.75 12.79 -25.88
CA ILE A 211 -14.06 12.32 -27.10
C ILE A 211 -12.58 12.76 -27.11
N THR A 212 -12.23 13.79 -26.35
CA THR A 212 -10.86 14.27 -26.24
C THR A 212 -10.01 13.35 -25.37
N PRO A 213 -8.69 13.26 -25.63
CA PRO A 213 -7.79 12.50 -24.77
C PRO A 213 -7.84 13.02 -23.33
N LEU A 214 -8.11 12.13 -22.38
CA LEU A 214 -8.12 12.46 -20.96
C LEU A 214 -6.68 12.70 -20.46
N PRO A 215 -6.39 13.84 -19.82
CA PRO A 215 -5.09 14.10 -19.25
C PRO A 215 -4.80 13.13 -18.10
N VAL A 216 -3.61 12.54 -18.07
CA VAL A 216 -3.14 11.65 -17.01
C VAL A 216 -1.98 12.32 -16.24
N THR A 217 -1.91 12.11 -14.93
CA THR A 217 -0.78 12.62 -14.15
C THR A 217 0.48 11.78 -14.39
N GLN A 218 1.63 12.42 -14.51
CA GLN A 218 2.90 11.72 -14.68
C GLN A 218 3.22 10.82 -13.48
N VAL A 219 2.84 11.24 -12.26
CA VAL A 219 3.03 10.47 -11.03
C VAL A 219 2.30 9.13 -11.09
N ALA A 220 1.10 9.07 -11.68
CA ALA A 220 0.36 7.82 -11.84
C ALA A 220 1.05 6.89 -12.85
N LEU A 221 1.57 7.44 -13.95
CA LEU A 221 2.33 6.68 -14.95
C LEU A 221 3.64 6.12 -14.37
N ASP A 222 4.38 6.93 -13.62
CA ASP A 222 5.64 6.54 -12.97
C ASP A 222 5.42 5.44 -11.92
N ALA A 223 4.31 5.52 -11.19
CA ALA A 223 3.90 4.48 -10.23
C ALA A 223 3.73 3.13 -10.93
N VAL A 224 2.96 3.10 -12.03
CA VAL A 224 2.74 1.88 -12.83
C VAL A 224 4.04 1.38 -13.47
N ALA A 225 4.89 2.28 -13.95
CA ALA A 225 6.16 1.93 -14.61
C ALA A 225 7.19 1.34 -13.63
N SER A 226 7.19 1.79 -12.38
CA SER A 226 8.14 1.36 -11.35
C SER A 226 7.63 0.24 -10.45
N ALA A 227 6.38 -0.20 -10.64
CA ALA A 227 5.76 -1.27 -9.86
C ALA A 227 6.33 -2.65 -10.21
N ASP A 228 6.55 -3.45 -9.19
CA ASP A 228 6.78 -4.89 -9.31
C ASP A 228 5.45 -5.65 -9.33
N VAL A 229 4.44 -5.11 -8.63
CA VAL A 229 3.08 -5.64 -8.53
C VAL A 229 2.06 -4.52 -8.75
N ILE A 230 1.05 -4.77 -9.58
CA ILE A 230 -0.13 -3.93 -9.75
C ILE A 230 -1.33 -4.69 -9.22
N VAL A 231 -2.01 -4.14 -8.22
CA VAL A 231 -3.19 -4.72 -7.60
C VAL A 231 -4.43 -3.95 -8.03
N PHE A 232 -5.46 -4.67 -8.45
CA PHE A 232 -6.77 -4.13 -8.79
C PHE A 232 -7.76 -4.54 -7.71
N GLY A 233 -8.34 -3.57 -7.01
CA GLY A 233 -9.23 -3.79 -5.88
C GLY A 233 -8.53 -3.97 -4.54
N PRO A 234 -9.26 -4.44 -3.51
CA PRO A 234 -10.66 -4.82 -3.57
C PRO A 234 -11.57 -3.61 -3.77
N GLY A 235 -12.72 -3.76 -4.42
CA GLY A 235 -13.67 -2.67 -4.58
C GLY A 235 -14.64 -2.91 -5.73
N SER A 236 -15.68 -2.08 -5.80
CA SER A 236 -16.72 -2.13 -6.81
C SER A 236 -16.12 -2.07 -8.22
N LEU A 237 -16.42 -3.06 -9.05
CA LEU A 237 -15.80 -3.21 -10.36
C LEU A 237 -15.99 -1.96 -11.22
N TYR A 238 -17.25 -1.52 -11.36
CA TYR A 238 -17.64 -0.39 -12.20
C TYR A 238 -17.41 0.99 -11.54
N GLU A 239 -17.35 1.07 -10.22
CA GLU A 239 -17.18 2.36 -9.52
C GLU A 239 -15.73 2.69 -9.19
N SER A 240 -14.92 1.66 -8.92
CA SER A 240 -13.62 1.83 -8.29
C SER A 240 -12.45 1.39 -9.18
N ILE A 241 -12.64 0.34 -9.98
CA ILE A 241 -11.54 -0.32 -10.70
C ILE A 241 -11.55 0.08 -12.17
N LEU A 242 -12.64 -0.24 -12.87
CA LEU A 242 -12.77 0.03 -14.31
C LEU A 242 -12.63 1.51 -14.69
N PRO A 243 -13.10 2.51 -13.90
CA PRO A 243 -12.96 3.91 -14.27
C PRO A 243 -11.52 4.35 -14.53
N ASN A 244 -10.57 3.86 -13.74
CA ASN A 244 -9.16 4.14 -13.97
C ASN A 244 -8.62 3.50 -15.27
N LEU A 245 -9.19 2.36 -15.67
CA LEU A 245 -8.84 1.68 -16.93
C LEU A 245 -9.45 2.36 -18.17
N LEU A 246 -10.40 3.28 -18.00
CA LEU A 246 -10.95 4.09 -19.10
C LEU A 246 -10.00 5.20 -19.54
N ILE A 247 -9.00 5.56 -18.72
CA ILE A 247 -7.97 6.54 -19.06
C ILE A 247 -6.97 5.88 -20.03
N PRO A 248 -6.92 6.28 -21.32
CA PRO A 248 -6.20 5.53 -22.34
C PRO A 248 -4.71 5.35 -22.05
N ASP A 249 -4.05 6.40 -21.57
CA ASP A 249 -2.61 6.40 -21.29
C ASP A 249 -2.26 5.54 -20.06
N LEU A 250 -3.08 5.61 -19.01
CA LEU A 250 -2.91 4.78 -17.82
C LEU A 250 -3.12 3.30 -18.17
N ARG A 251 -4.17 2.99 -18.93
CA ARG A 251 -4.43 1.64 -19.46
C ARG A 251 -3.26 1.14 -20.30
N ALA A 252 -2.75 1.96 -21.21
CA ALA A 252 -1.60 1.60 -22.05
C ALA A 252 -0.34 1.35 -21.22
N ALA A 253 -0.09 2.13 -20.18
CA ALA A 253 1.02 1.93 -19.25
C ALA A 253 0.89 0.59 -18.49
N ILE A 254 -0.30 0.28 -17.96
CA ILE A 254 -0.57 -0.97 -17.25
C ILE A 254 -0.35 -2.18 -18.16
N ARG A 255 -0.87 -2.12 -19.40
CA ARG A 255 -0.73 -3.21 -20.39
C ARG A 255 0.73 -3.47 -20.77
N ARG A 256 1.54 -2.42 -20.89
CA ARG A 256 2.99 -2.55 -21.18
C ARG A 256 3.81 -2.96 -19.97
N SER A 257 3.28 -2.80 -18.75
CA SER A 257 4.02 -3.08 -17.53
C SER A 257 4.32 -4.57 -17.38
N LYS A 258 5.55 -4.87 -16.97
CA LYS A 258 6.01 -6.23 -16.60
C LYS A 258 5.67 -6.58 -15.15
N ALA A 259 5.01 -5.67 -14.42
CA ALA A 259 4.52 -5.94 -13.08
C ALA A 259 3.53 -7.12 -13.09
N CYS A 260 3.56 -7.90 -12.01
CA CYS A 260 2.56 -8.93 -11.74
C CYS A 260 1.21 -8.26 -11.46
N LYS A 261 0.18 -8.63 -12.21
CA LYS A 261 -1.16 -8.03 -12.16
C LYS A 261 -2.07 -8.95 -11.34
N ILE A 262 -2.50 -8.48 -10.18
CA ILE A 262 -3.34 -9.24 -9.25
C ILE A 262 -4.69 -8.55 -9.15
N TYR A 263 -5.77 -9.25 -9.50
CA TYR A 263 -7.12 -8.78 -9.26
C TYR A 263 -7.69 -9.38 -7.97
N ILE A 264 -8.30 -8.55 -7.14
CA ILE A 264 -8.98 -8.97 -5.91
C ILE A 264 -10.47 -8.89 -6.17
N CYS A 265 -11.10 -10.06 -6.27
CA CYS A 265 -12.50 -10.18 -6.62
C CYS A 265 -13.40 -9.62 -5.51
N SER A 266 -14.52 -9.03 -5.90
CA SER A 266 -15.56 -8.58 -4.95
C SER A 266 -16.11 -9.75 -4.15
N LEU A 267 -16.51 -9.51 -2.90
CA LEU A 267 -17.09 -10.54 -2.03
C LEU A 267 -18.54 -10.85 -2.37
N MET A 268 -19.29 -9.81 -2.75
CA MET A 268 -20.71 -9.86 -3.08
C MET A 268 -20.94 -9.13 -4.41
N THR A 269 -22.00 -9.53 -5.11
CA THR A 269 -22.52 -8.81 -6.27
C THR A 269 -23.20 -7.51 -5.85
N GLU A 270 -23.19 -6.55 -6.75
CA GLU A 270 -23.79 -5.23 -6.59
C GLU A 270 -25.02 -5.12 -7.50
N PRO A 271 -26.23 -4.91 -6.94
CA PRO A 271 -27.48 -4.73 -7.67
C PRO A 271 -27.34 -3.73 -8.82
N GLY A 272 -27.78 -4.12 -10.02
CA GLY A 272 -27.73 -3.28 -11.23
C GLY A 272 -26.36 -3.14 -11.88
N MET A 273 -25.30 -3.60 -11.22
CA MET A 273 -23.92 -3.47 -11.68
C MET A 273 -23.32 -4.83 -12.01
N THR A 274 -23.24 -5.71 -11.01
CA THR A 274 -22.64 -7.05 -11.11
C THR A 274 -23.63 -8.14 -10.72
N THR A 275 -24.94 -7.89 -10.82
CA THR A 275 -25.98 -8.90 -10.61
C THR A 275 -25.67 -10.15 -11.43
N GLY A 276 -25.65 -11.30 -10.78
CA GLY A 276 -25.42 -12.61 -11.42
C GLY A 276 -23.98 -12.87 -11.85
N TYR A 277 -23.04 -11.97 -11.57
CA TYR A 277 -21.64 -12.15 -11.98
C TYR A 277 -20.96 -13.27 -11.17
N GLY A 278 -20.33 -14.20 -11.90
CA GLY A 278 -19.29 -15.07 -11.37
C GLY A 278 -17.91 -14.40 -11.38
N VAL A 279 -16.87 -15.16 -11.06
CA VAL A 279 -15.48 -14.67 -11.11
C VAL A 279 -15.08 -14.38 -12.55
N GLY A 280 -15.43 -15.25 -13.50
CA GLY A 280 -15.10 -15.08 -14.92
C GLY A 280 -15.74 -13.85 -15.53
N ASP A 281 -16.95 -13.45 -15.11
CA ASP A 281 -17.58 -12.22 -15.58
C ASP A 281 -16.76 -10.97 -15.20
N HIS A 282 -16.26 -10.92 -13.96
CA HIS A 282 -15.40 -9.82 -13.52
C HIS A 282 -14.10 -9.78 -14.34
N VAL A 283 -13.47 -10.92 -14.56
CA VAL A 283 -12.25 -11.02 -15.38
C VAL A 283 -12.51 -10.58 -16.82
N ARG A 284 -13.62 -11.01 -17.43
CA ARG A 284 -14.04 -10.60 -18.78
C ARG A 284 -14.20 -9.10 -18.91
N GLN A 285 -14.78 -8.41 -17.92
CA GLN A 285 -14.88 -6.95 -17.97
C GLN A 285 -13.51 -6.27 -17.85
N ILE A 286 -12.60 -6.78 -17.01
CA ILE A 286 -11.22 -6.27 -16.94
C ILE A 286 -10.50 -6.46 -18.28
N VAL A 287 -10.66 -7.62 -18.91
CA VAL A 287 -10.11 -7.89 -20.25
C VAL A 287 -10.70 -6.93 -21.28
N ARG A 288 -12.03 -6.73 -21.28
CA ARG A 288 -12.75 -5.86 -22.22
C ARG A 288 -12.31 -4.40 -22.11
N PHE A 289 -12.30 -3.83 -20.91
CA PHE A 289 -12.04 -2.40 -20.71
C PHE A 289 -10.56 -2.08 -20.50
N GLY A 290 -9.83 -2.96 -19.83
CA GLY A 290 -8.39 -2.85 -19.57
C GLY A 290 -7.50 -3.33 -20.71
N GLY A 291 -7.96 -4.28 -21.53
CA GLY A 291 -7.15 -4.84 -22.64
C GLY A 291 -5.97 -5.68 -22.16
N PHE A 292 -6.08 -6.30 -20.98
CA PHE A 292 -5.13 -7.25 -20.42
C PHE A 292 -5.86 -8.29 -19.56
N THR A 293 -5.26 -9.47 -19.43
CA THR A 293 -5.69 -10.48 -18.46
C THR A 293 -4.85 -10.32 -17.17
N PRO A 294 -5.46 -10.28 -15.97
CA PRO A 294 -4.71 -10.37 -14.73
C PRO A 294 -3.89 -11.65 -14.66
N ASP A 295 -2.67 -11.60 -14.12
CA ASP A 295 -1.85 -12.80 -13.93
C ASP A 295 -2.50 -13.71 -12.86
N TYR A 296 -3.04 -13.10 -11.81
CA TYR A 296 -3.71 -13.79 -10.71
C TYR A 296 -5.03 -13.13 -10.33
N VAL A 297 -6.00 -13.95 -9.90
CA VAL A 297 -7.27 -13.51 -9.32
C VAL A 297 -7.42 -14.13 -7.93
N LEU A 298 -7.53 -13.28 -6.92
CA LEU A 298 -7.80 -13.68 -5.54
C LEU A 298 -9.31 -13.68 -5.31
N VAL A 299 -9.85 -14.84 -4.93
CA VAL A 299 -11.27 -15.05 -4.65
C VAL A 299 -11.45 -15.50 -3.21
N ASN A 300 -12.46 -14.96 -2.53
CA ASN A 300 -12.74 -15.33 -1.16
C ASN A 300 -13.44 -16.71 -1.09
N THR A 301 -12.93 -17.61 -0.26
CA THR A 301 -13.57 -18.90 0.03
C THR A 301 -14.92 -18.70 0.73
N PRO A 302 -15.98 -19.47 0.41
CA PRO A 302 -17.36 -19.25 0.87
C PRO A 302 -17.61 -19.63 2.35
N ARG A 303 -16.91 -18.99 3.30
CA ARG A 303 -17.21 -19.09 4.74
C ARG A 303 -17.98 -17.86 5.21
N ILE A 304 -19.19 -17.70 4.68
CA ILE A 304 -20.08 -16.59 5.04
C ILE A 304 -21.18 -17.13 5.97
N ASP A 305 -21.30 -16.53 7.15
CA ASP A 305 -22.34 -16.84 8.12
C ASP A 305 -23.74 -16.75 7.47
N ALA A 306 -24.59 -17.73 7.72
CA ALA A 306 -25.93 -17.81 7.12
C ALA A 306 -26.80 -16.59 7.46
N GLU A 307 -26.59 -15.95 8.62
CA GLU A 307 -27.27 -14.71 8.98
C GLU A 307 -26.83 -13.55 8.09
N VAL A 308 -25.51 -13.37 7.93
CA VAL A 308 -24.93 -12.34 7.07
C VAL A 308 -25.39 -12.54 5.63
N ARG A 309 -25.37 -13.79 5.15
CA ARG A 309 -25.85 -14.13 3.80
C ARG A 309 -27.33 -13.74 3.59
N ARG A 310 -28.18 -13.89 4.60
CA ARG A 310 -29.60 -13.46 4.51
C ARG A 310 -29.74 -11.94 4.44
N ILE A 311 -28.92 -11.19 5.17
CA ILE A 311 -28.92 -9.72 5.12
C ILE A 311 -28.58 -9.25 3.69
N TYR A 312 -27.53 -9.82 3.11
CA TYR A 312 -27.11 -9.48 1.74
C TYR A 312 -28.12 -9.94 0.68
N ALA A 313 -28.68 -11.15 0.82
CA ALA A 313 -29.71 -11.64 -0.10
C ALA A 313 -30.98 -10.80 -0.08
N ALA A 314 -31.36 -10.25 1.08
CA ALA A 314 -32.49 -9.32 1.18
C ALA A 314 -32.28 -8.02 0.41
N ALA A 315 -31.02 -7.61 0.20
CA ALA A 315 -30.63 -6.46 -0.61
C ALA A 315 -30.28 -6.83 -2.07
N GLY A 316 -30.70 -8.02 -2.55
CA GLY A 316 -30.42 -8.48 -3.92
C GLY A 316 -28.95 -8.83 -4.18
N GLN A 317 -28.13 -9.02 -3.13
CA GLN A 317 -26.71 -9.31 -3.26
C GLN A 317 -26.42 -10.80 -3.05
N THR A 318 -25.57 -11.37 -3.90
CA THR A 318 -25.16 -12.78 -3.86
C THR A 318 -23.65 -12.88 -3.73
N PRO A 319 -23.11 -13.91 -3.05
CA PRO A 319 -21.66 -14.12 -3.00
C PRO A 319 -21.10 -14.36 -4.40
N VAL A 320 -19.99 -13.69 -4.73
CA VAL A 320 -19.27 -13.96 -5.98
C VAL A 320 -18.41 -15.21 -5.77
N LEU A 321 -18.74 -16.26 -6.52
CA LEU A 321 -18.12 -17.58 -6.39
C LEU A 321 -17.68 -18.09 -7.76
N LEU A 322 -16.79 -19.07 -7.75
CA LEU A 322 -16.49 -19.87 -8.92
C LEU A 322 -17.71 -20.71 -9.30
N THR A 323 -18.11 -20.66 -10.57
CA THR A 323 -19.20 -21.50 -11.09
C THR A 323 -18.70 -22.94 -11.30
N PRO A 324 -19.59 -23.96 -11.27
CA PRO A 324 -19.21 -25.34 -11.56
C PRO A 324 -18.49 -25.51 -12.92
N GLU A 325 -18.92 -24.74 -13.93
CA GLU A 325 -18.32 -24.73 -15.26
C GLU A 325 -16.89 -24.18 -15.25
N GLU A 326 -16.61 -23.15 -14.43
CA GLU A 326 -15.27 -22.59 -14.23
C GLU A 326 -14.31 -23.58 -13.54
N TYR A 327 -14.83 -24.51 -12.73
CA TYR A 327 -14.02 -25.63 -12.21
C TYR A 327 -13.69 -26.67 -13.31
N GLU A 328 -14.54 -26.80 -14.32
CA GLU A 328 -14.39 -27.78 -15.41
C GLU A 328 -13.49 -27.28 -16.55
N GLU A 329 -13.40 -25.96 -16.80
CA GLU A 329 -12.47 -25.33 -17.77
C GLU A 329 -10.98 -25.46 -17.39
N THR A 330 -10.65 -26.23 -16.36
CA THR A 330 -9.29 -26.47 -15.88
C THR A 330 -8.44 -27.24 -16.91
N ALA A 331 -7.64 -26.51 -17.68
CA ALA A 331 -6.56 -27.09 -18.47
C ALA A 331 -5.40 -27.53 -17.55
N VAL A 332 -5.19 -28.85 -17.53
CA VAL A 332 -4.09 -29.57 -16.87
C VAL A 332 -2.73 -28.93 -17.20
N SER A 333 -2.16 -28.15 -16.27
CA SER A 333 -0.74 -27.80 -16.33
C SER A 333 0.09 -29.03 -15.94
N THR A 334 0.63 -29.71 -16.95
CA THR A 334 1.57 -30.83 -16.80
C THR A 334 2.97 -30.28 -16.57
N THR A 335 3.19 -29.63 -15.42
CA THR A 335 4.56 -29.37 -14.97
C THR A 335 4.66 -29.47 -13.45
N ASP A 336 5.43 -30.48 -13.07
CA ASP A 336 6.01 -30.78 -11.77
C ASP A 336 5.09 -31.19 -10.60
N ARG A 337 5.17 -32.49 -10.32
CA ARG A 337 5.10 -33.16 -9.00
C ARG A 337 4.11 -32.60 -7.96
N LEU A 338 2.97 -33.30 -7.92
CA LEU A 338 2.02 -33.48 -6.80
C LEU A 338 1.10 -32.28 -6.46
N THR A 339 -0.14 -32.41 -6.95
CA THR A 339 -1.40 -32.04 -6.29
C THR A 339 -1.81 -30.56 -6.17
N THR A 340 -1.71 -29.75 -7.22
CA THR A 340 -2.57 -28.54 -7.31
C THR A 340 -3.04 -28.34 -8.74
N ARG A 341 -4.35 -28.50 -8.96
CA ARG A 341 -5.00 -28.10 -10.21
C ARG A 341 -5.15 -26.57 -10.14
N ASP A 342 -4.34 -25.85 -10.90
CA ASP A 342 -4.48 -24.40 -11.01
C ASP A 342 -5.73 -24.10 -11.84
N ILE A 343 -6.69 -23.39 -11.27
CA ILE A 343 -7.91 -22.95 -11.96
C ILE A 343 -7.51 -21.77 -12.86
N LEU A 344 -7.81 -21.87 -14.16
CA LEU A 344 -7.49 -20.84 -15.15
C LEU A 344 -8.80 -20.31 -15.75
N ILE A 345 -9.01 -19.00 -15.65
CA ILE A 345 -10.19 -18.33 -16.21
C ILE A 345 -9.73 -17.17 -17.08
N GLU A 346 -10.09 -17.17 -18.36
CA GLU A 346 -9.66 -16.15 -19.35
C GLU A 346 -8.12 -15.98 -19.41
N GLY A 347 -7.38 -17.02 -19.01
CA GLY A 347 -5.91 -17.02 -18.91
C GLY A 347 -5.35 -16.53 -17.56
N ALA A 348 -6.19 -16.10 -16.63
CA ALA A 348 -5.79 -15.70 -15.29
C ALA A 348 -5.77 -16.90 -14.33
N LYS A 349 -4.76 -16.99 -13.46
CA LYS A 349 -4.69 -18.02 -12.42
C LYS A 349 -5.54 -17.63 -11.21
N VAL A 350 -6.58 -18.39 -10.94
CA VAL A 350 -7.49 -18.13 -9.81
C VAL A 350 -7.01 -18.86 -8.56
N ILE A 351 -6.99 -18.13 -7.45
CA ILE A 351 -6.58 -18.62 -6.14
C ILE A 351 -7.69 -18.29 -5.15
N GLU A 352 -8.28 -19.34 -4.59
CA GLU A 352 -9.22 -19.22 -3.48
C GLU A 352 -8.46 -19.12 -2.15
N ALA A 353 -8.81 -18.14 -1.33
CA ALA A 353 -8.27 -17.97 0.02
C ALA A 353 -9.34 -17.40 0.96
N ASP A 354 -9.15 -17.55 2.27
CA ASP A 354 -9.94 -16.80 3.25
C ASP A 354 -9.45 -15.34 3.25
N LEU A 355 -10.22 -14.44 2.66
CA LEU A 355 -9.85 -13.04 2.45
C LEU A 355 -10.73 -12.07 3.24
N ALA A 356 -11.75 -12.56 3.94
CA ALA A 356 -12.80 -11.73 4.52
C ALA A 356 -13.05 -12.03 6.00
N THR A 357 -13.59 -11.03 6.68
CA THR A 357 -14.06 -11.12 8.06
C THR A 357 -15.38 -10.35 8.17
N ALA A 358 -16.34 -10.87 8.93
CA ALA A 358 -17.57 -10.15 9.25
C ALA A 358 -17.31 -9.15 10.38
N VAL A 359 -17.50 -7.86 10.11
CA VAL A 359 -17.23 -6.77 11.05
C VAL A 359 -18.55 -6.12 11.44
N VAL A 360 -18.66 -5.73 12.72
CA VAL A 360 -19.80 -5.00 13.23
C VAL A 360 -19.58 -3.51 12.96
N GLN A 361 -20.41 -2.91 12.12
CA GLN A 361 -20.31 -1.50 11.74
C GLN A 361 -21.54 -0.73 12.23
N LEU A 362 -21.33 0.38 12.93
CA LEU A 362 -22.39 1.35 13.16
C LEU A 362 -22.60 2.14 11.87
N THR A 363 -23.77 1.99 11.28
CA THR A 363 -24.21 2.81 10.16
C THR A 363 -25.23 3.80 10.70
N ALA A 364 -24.98 5.09 10.50
CA ALA A 364 -26.01 6.09 10.73
C ALA A 364 -27.12 5.87 9.71
N SER A 365 -28.37 5.71 10.15
CA SER A 365 -29.48 5.65 9.22
C SER A 365 -29.53 6.94 8.40
N LEU A 366 -29.52 6.84 7.06
CA LEU A 366 -29.61 8.00 6.17
C LEU A 366 -30.92 8.77 6.39
N ASP A 367 -31.99 8.06 6.75
CA ASP A 367 -33.30 8.63 7.04
C ASP A 367 -33.39 9.20 8.47
N HIS A 368 -32.58 8.70 9.41
CA HIS A 368 -32.63 9.04 10.84
C HIS A 368 -31.20 9.20 11.39
N PRO A 369 -30.54 10.36 11.19
CA PRO A 369 -29.12 10.59 11.52
C PRO A 369 -28.74 10.42 13.00
N GLY A 370 -29.73 10.30 13.90
CA GLY A 370 -29.55 10.04 15.33
C GLY A 370 -29.69 8.57 15.76
N GLU A 371 -30.16 7.69 14.87
CA GLU A 371 -30.31 6.27 15.13
C GLU A 371 -29.20 5.50 14.41
N GLY A 372 -28.11 5.25 15.13
CA GLY A 372 -27.06 4.35 14.65
C GLY A 372 -27.55 2.91 14.69
N ARG A 373 -27.70 2.26 13.53
CA ARG A 373 -27.98 0.83 13.46
C ARG A 373 -26.66 0.07 13.39
N THR A 374 -26.46 -0.83 14.33
CA THR A 374 -25.37 -1.80 14.31
C THR A 374 -25.69 -2.86 13.26
N VAL A 375 -24.96 -2.87 12.15
CA VAL A 375 -25.12 -3.85 11.07
C VAL A 375 -23.85 -4.67 10.96
N ARG A 376 -23.98 -5.99 10.84
CA ARG A 376 -22.87 -6.89 10.57
C ARG A 376 -22.61 -6.88 9.06
N VAL A 377 -21.45 -6.38 8.66
CA VAL A 377 -21.06 -6.18 7.26
C VAL A 377 -19.87 -7.07 6.94
N LEU A 378 -19.87 -7.69 5.77
CA LEU A 378 -18.72 -8.47 5.31
C LEU A 378 -17.70 -7.53 4.65
N ARG A 379 -16.44 -7.60 5.09
CA ARG A 379 -15.34 -6.81 4.53
C ARG A 379 -14.13 -7.69 4.26
N HIS A 380 -13.32 -7.28 3.29
CA HIS A 380 -11.99 -7.84 3.14
C HIS A 380 -11.17 -7.55 4.39
N ASP A 381 -10.47 -8.57 4.87
CA ASP A 381 -9.60 -8.48 6.02
C ASP A 381 -8.21 -7.99 5.58
N PRO A 382 -7.72 -6.86 6.11
CA PRO A 382 -6.44 -6.28 5.66
C PRO A 382 -5.24 -7.23 5.80
N GLU A 383 -5.17 -7.99 6.90
CA GLU A 383 -4.02 -8.85 7.18
C GLU A 383 -4.05 -10.13 6.34
N LYS A 384 -5.22 -10.75 6.22
CA LYS A 384 -5.39 -11.93 5.34
C LYS A 384 -5.10 -11.58 3.89
N LEU A 385 -5.64 -10.45 3.43
CA LEU A 385 -5.45 -9.98 2.07
C LEU A 385 -3.98 -9.65 1.78
N ALA A 386 -3.31 -8.96 2.69
CA ALA A 386 -1.88 -8.66 2.56
C ALA A 386 -1.03 -9.93 2.45
N THR A 387 -1.34 -10.94 3.28
CA THR A 387 -0.66 -12.23 3.27
C THR A 387 -0.86 -12.94 1.93
N ALA A 388 -2.09 -13.02 1.44
CA ALA A 388 -2.42 -13.66 0.17
C ALA A 388 -1.71 -12.98 -1.02
N ILE A 389 -1.73 -11.64 -1.11
CA ILE A 389 -1.05 -10.89 -2.18
C ILE A 389 0.46 -11.17 -2.18
N LEU A 390 1.09 -11.14 -1.00
CA LEU A 390 2.54 -11.36 -0.88
C LEU A 390 2.93 -12.81 -1.16
N GLU A 391 2.07 -13.77 -0.83
CA GLU A 391 2.29 -15.17 -1.15
C GLU A 391 2.22 -15.41 -2.66
N VAL A 392 1.23 -14.82 -3.33
CA VAL A 392 1.11 -14.84 -4.80
C VAL A 392 2.35 -14.23 -5.45
N TRP A 393 2.80 -13.08 -4.96
CA TRP A 393 4.01 -12.44 -5.47
C TRP A 393 5.26 -13.34 -5.33
N LYS A 394 5.41 -14.02 -4.20
CA LYS A 394 6.56 -14.92 -3.94
C LYS A 394 6.57 -16.17 -4.83
N ARG A 395 5.42 -16.56 -5.38
CA ARG A 395 5.27 -17.74 -6.26
C ARG A 395 5.61 -17.45 -7.73
N ARG A 396 5.91 -16.19 -8.09
CA ARG A 396 6.21 -15.74 -9.46
C ARG A 396 7.51 -16.29 -10.02
#